data_AF-A0A2V9KB88-F1
#
_entry.id   AF-A0A2V9KB88-F1
#
_cell.length_a   1.000
_cell.length_b   1.000
_cell.length_c   1.000
_cell.angle_alpha   90.00
_cell.angle_beta   90.00
_cell.angle_gamma   90.00
#
_symmetry.space_group_name_H-M   'P 1'
#
loop_
_entity.id
_entity.type
_entity.pdbx_description
1 polymer ?
#
loop_
_entity_poly.entity_id
_entity_poly.type
_entity_poly.pdbx_seq_one_letter_code
_entity_poly.pdbx_strand_id
1 'polypeptide(L)'
;YRPDRLHTYVREIMDYTERMARAEIARWPEGEYFFEDAIDDDGIVPGPIPIRLRVRVHGGELEMDFTGTAPQVRAAINTPVTFTRAACFLAVRAAMGVELPHNAGFARPLRIHVPEGTILNPREPAAVAARALAAYRTVNTVIGAMAQFVPERMMAGDDGGNALITSAGR
;
A
#
# COMPACT_ATOMS: atom_id res chain seq x y z
N TYR A 1 -14.80 -17.77 -29.81
CA TYR A 1 -14.97 -18.43 -28.50
C TYR A 1 -16.38 -18.19 -28.00
N ARG A 2 -17.08 -19.20 -27.45
CA ARG A 2 -18.41 -18.99 -26.85
C ARG A 2 -18.28 -18.13 -25.56
N PRO A 3 -19.16 -17.16 -25.30
CA PRO A 3 -19.07 -16.24 -24.15
C PRO A 3 -18.87 -16.95 -22.79
N ASP A 4 -19.55 -18.09 -22.57
CA ASP A 4 -19.48 -18.82 -21.30
C ASP A 4 -18.09 -19.40 -21.00
N ARG A 5 -17.32 -19.73 -22.04
CA ARG A 5 -15.94 -20.19 -21.89
C ARG A 5 -14.99 -19.07 -21.50
N LEU A 6 -15.25 -17.84 -21.94
CA LEU A 6 -14.40 -16.69 -21.62
C LEU A 6 -14.39 -16.42 -20.11
N HIS A 7 -15.57 -16.35 -19.48
CA HIS A 7 -15.68 -16.12 -18.04
C HIS A 7 -14.99 -17.22 -17.22
N THR A 8 -15.06 -18.46 -17.69
CA THR A 8 -14.36 -19.59 -17.07
C THR A 8 -12.84 -19.40 -17.14
N TYR A 9 -12.29 -19.05 -18.31
CA TYR A 9 -10.85 -18.81 -18.47
C TYR A 9 -10.35 -17.59 -17.67
N VAL A 10 -11.13 -16.51 -17.63
CA VAL A 10 -10.81 -15.33 -16.81
C VAL A 10 -10.77 -15.69 -15.32
N ARG A 11 -11.69 -16.54 -14.85
CA ARG A 11 -11.65 -17.02 -13.47
C ARG A 11 -10.43 -17.88 -13.20
N GLU A 12 -10.14 -18.84 -14.07
CA GLU A 12 -9.00 -19.75 -13.90
C GLU A 12 -7.66 -19.00 -13.87
N ILE A 13 -7.45 -17.99 -14.73
CA ILE A 13 -6.20 -17.21 -14.70
C ILE A 13 -6.07 -16.39 -13.41
N MET A 14 -7.17 -15.87 -12.86
CA MET A 14 -7.16 -15.19 -11.56
C MET A 14 -6.88 -16.17 -10.42
N ASP A 15 -7.52 -17.33 -10.41
CA ASP A 15 -7.33 -18.37 -9.39
C ASP A 15 -5.90 -18.92 -9.45
N TYR A 16 -5.33 -19.08 -10.64
CA TYR A 16 -3.93 -19.45 -10.83
C TYR A 16 -2.97 -18.40 -10.26
N THR A 17 -3.23 -17.12 -10.52
CA THR A 17 -2.42 -16.01 -10.00
C THR A 17 -2.47 -15.95 -8.48
N GLU A 18 -3.64 -16.19 -7.89
CA GLU A 18 -3.81 -16.29 -6.43
C GLU A 18 -2.98 -17.44 -5.86
N ARG A 19 -3.07 -18.64 -6.45
CA ARG A 19 -2.29 -19.82 -5.98
C ARG A 19 -0.79 -19.55 -6.00
N MET A 20 -0.28 -18.92 -7.06
CA MET A 20 1.14 -18.56 -7.16
C MET A 20 1.54 -17.52 -6.09
N ALA A 21 0.73 -16.48 -5.91
CA ALA A 21 1.01 -15.44 -4.92
C ALA A 21 1.02 -16.01 -3.49
N ARG A 22 0.03 -16.83 -3.13
CA ARG A 22 -0.04 -17.52 -1.82
C ARG A 22 1.16 -18.43 -1.59
N ALA A 23 1.55 -19.21 -2.61
CA ALA A 23 2.69 -20.10 -2.52
C ALA A 23 4.01 -19.35 -2.28
N GLU A 24 4.17 -18.17 -2.89
CA GLU A 24 5.36 -17.35 -2.68
C GLU A 24 5.35 -16.67 -1.30
N ILE A 25 4.21 -16.10 -0.87
CA ILE A 25 4.06 -15.49 0.48
C ILE A 25 4.30 -16.53 1.58
N ALA A 26 3.88 -17.78 1.38
CA ALA A 26 4.08 -18.88 2.34
C ALA A 26 5.56 -19.22 2.59
N ARG A 27 6.48 -18.72 1.75
CA ARG A 27 7.94 -18.88 1.92
C ARG A 27 8.56 -17.75 2.73
N TRP A 28 7.81 -16.67 2.99
CA TRP A 28 8.30 -15.56 3.79
C TRP A 28 8.23 -15.91 5.28
N PRO A 29 9.11 -15.34 6.12
CA PRO A 29 9.08 -15.58 7.55
C PRO A 29 7.71 -15.20 8.15
N GLU A 30 7.06 -16.14 8.83
CA GLU A 30 5.83 -15.85 9.58
C GLU A 30 6.13 -14.95 10.77
N GLY A 31 5.22 -14.03 11.08
CA GLY A 31 5.38 -13.11 12.20
C GLY A 31 4.51 -11.87 12.08
N GLU A 32 4.66 -11.00 13.08
CA GLU A 32 4.10 -9.66 13.09
C GLU A 32 5.23 -8.64 13.10
N TYR A 33 5.15 -7.69 12.17
CA TYR A 33 6.16 -6.66 11.94
C TYR A 33 5.49 -5.30 12.04
N PHE A 34 6.16 -4.35 12.69
CA PHE A 34 5.65 -3.00 12.87
C PHE A 34 6.63 -1.99 12.31
N PHE A 35 6.12 -1.00 11.58
CA PHE A 35 6.92 0.10 11.08
C PHE A 35 6.12 1.41 11.17
N GLU A 36 6.83 2.48 11.48
CA GLU A 36 6.30 3.83 11.55
C GLU A 36 7.24 4.76 10.77
N ASP A 37 6.63 5.58 9.91
CA ASP A 37 7.28 6.71 9.26
C ASP A 37 6.38 7.94 9.44
N ALA A 38 6.86 9.14 9.12
CA ALA A 38 6.09 10.37 9.31
C ALA A 38 6.27 11.34 8.15
N ILE A 39 5.24 12.15 7.91
CA ILE A 39 5.37 13.41 7.17
C ILE A 39 5.71 14.49 8.20
N ASP A 40 6.65 15.39 7.92
CA ASP A 40 7.15 16.36 8.89
C ASP A 40 6.06 17.30 9.43
N ASP A 41 5.23 17.88 8.55
CA ASP A 41 4.03 18.65 8.87
C ASP A 41 3.10 18.81 7.64
N ASP A 42 1.93 19.45 7.82
CA ASP A 42 0.97 19.73 6.73
C ASP A 42 0.99 21.20 6.24
N GLY A 43 1.95 21.99 6.71
CA GLY A 43 2.08 23.44 6.44
C GLY A 43 1.03 24.32 7.14
N ILE A 44 0.11 23.74 7.94
CA ILE A 44 -0.96 24.45 8.63
C ILE A 44 -0.86 24.25 10.14
N VAL A 45 -0.69 23.01 10.58
CA VAL A 45 -0.49 22.57 11.96
C VAL A 45 0.91 21.96 12.05
N PRO A 46 1.83 22.57 12.80
CA PRO A 46 3.18 22.04 12.97
C PRO A 46 3.17 20.69 13.68
N GLY A 47 4.06 19.79 13.25
CA GLY A 47 4.35 18.53 13.92
C GLY A 47 4.12 17.31 13.04
N PRO A 48 4.78 16.18 13.38
CA PRO A 48 4.82 15.02 12.52
C PRO A 48 3.44 14.37 12.40
N ILE A 49 3.18 13.86 11.20
CA ILE A 49 1.96 13.16 10.83
C ILE A 49 2.32 11.68 10.63
N PRO A 50 2.18 10.84 11.68
CA PRO A 50 2.64 9.47 11.65
C PRO A 50 1.78 8.59 10.72
N ILE A 51 2.46 7.75 9.96
CA ILE A 51 1.91 6.63 9.21
C ILE A 51 2.42 5.35 9.85
N ARG A 52 1.48 4.55 10.36
CA ARG A 52 1.79 3.32 11.11
C ARG A 52 1.27 2.13 10.34
N LEU A 53 2.09 1.09 10.26
CA LEU A 53 1.72 -0.16 9.61
C LEU A 53 2.14 -1.33 10.46
N ARG A 54 1.18 -2.22 10.73
CA ARG A 54 1.44 -3.58 11.18
C ARG A 54 1.23 -4.54 10.01
N VAL A 55 2.22 -5.40 9.75
CA VAL A 55 2.12 -6.48 8.77
C VAL A 55 2.18 -7.81 9.50
N ARG A 56 1.18 -8.66 9.30
CA ARG A 56 1.19 -10.05 9.76
C ARG A 56 1.31 -10.98 8.57
N VAL A 57 2.37 -11.78 8.57
CA VAL A 57 2.62 -12.84 7.58
C VAL A 57 2.18 -14.16 8.19
N HIS A 58 1.21 -14.84 7.57
CA HIS A 58 0.77 -16.15 8.04
C HIS A 58 0.10 -16.95 6.92
N GLY A 59 0.41 -18.24 6.79
CA GLY A 59 -0.34 -19.16 5.92
C GLY A 59 -0.46 -18.75 4.44
N GLY A 60 0.51 -18.01 3.90
CA GLY A 60 0.45 -17.48 2.53
C GLY A 60 -0.44 -16.23 2.37
N GLU A 61 -0.82 -15.58 3.46
CA GLU A 61 -1.56 -14.32 3.50
C GLU A 61 -0.75 -13.21 4.15
N LEU A 62 -1.04 -11.97 3.74
CA LEU A 62 -0.58 -10.76 4.40
C LEU A 62 -1.77 -9.99 4.95
N GLU A 63 -1.74 -9.69 6.24
CA GLU A 63 -2.63 -8.71 6.86
C GLU A 63 -1.87 -7.43 7.10
N MET A 64 -2.33 -6.33 6.51
CA MET A 64 -1.71 -5.02 6.55
C MET A 64 -2.68 -4.05 7.21
N ASP A 65 -2.38 -3.66 8.45
CA ASP A 65 -3.23 -2.85 9.30
C ASP A 65 -2.61 -1.48 9.57
N PHE A 66 -3.28 -0.43 9.11
CA PHE A 66 -2.88 0.97 9.28
C PHE A 66 -3.42 1.63 10.56
N THR A 67 -3.98 0.85 11.49
CA THR A 67 -4.46 1.35 12.78
C THR A 67 -3.37 2.12 13.53
N GLY A 68 -3.73 3.29 14.05
CA GLY A 68 -2.82 4.22 14.70
C GLY A 68 -2.21 5.27 13.76
N THR A 69 -2.41 5.17 12.45
CA THR A 69 -2.10 6.25 11.50
C THR A 69 -2.84 7.54 11.86
N ALA A 70 -2.22 8.69 11.62
CA ALA A 70 -2.76 10.00 11.94
C ALA A 70 -4.18 10.23 11.38
N PRO A 71 -5.02 11.02 12.10
CA PRO A 71 -6.30 11.47 11.56
C PRO A 71 -6.10 12.27 10.26
N GLN A 72 -7.14 12.37 9.45
CA GLN A 72 -7.14 13.25 8.28
C GLN A 72 -6.81 14.71 8.68
N VAL A 73 -6.07 15.40 7.83
CA VAL A 73 -5.56 16.75 8.08
C VAL A 73 -6.32 17.81 7.29
N ARG A 74 -6.11 19.09 7.64
CA ARG A 74 -6.77 20.22 6.96
C ARG A 74 -6.18 20.50 5.59
N ALA A 75 -4.89 20.22 5.40
CA ALA A 75 -4.22 20.40 4.13
C ALA A 75 -4.69 19.39 3.08
N ALA A 76 -4.31 19.63 1.82
CA ALA A 76 -4.74 18.81 0.68
C ALA A 76 -3.98 17.47 0.54
N ILE A 77 -3.17 17.08 1.53
CA ILE A 77 -2.29 15.91 1.47
C ILE A 77 -3.00 14.59 1.84
N ASN A 78 -4.27 14.63 2.22
CA ASN A 78 -5.03 13.42 2.51
C ASN A 78 -5.11 12.50 1.29
N THR A 79 -5.03 11.19 1.51
CA THR A 79 -4.91 10.17 0.48
C THR A 79 -6.12 9.24 0.49
N PRO A 80 -6.91 9.18 -0.61
CA PRO A 80 -7.98 8.20 -0.74
C PRO A 80 -7.46 6.77 -0.57
N VAL A 81 -8.26 5.91 0.08
CA VAL A 81 -7.87 4.53 0.41
C VAL A 81 -7.42 3.69 -0.78
N THR A 82 -7.88 4.01 -1.99
CA THR A 82 -7.44 3.33 -3.22
C THR A 82 -5.94 3.48 -3.47
N PHE A 83 -5.36 4.62 -3.12
CA PHE A 83 -3.92 4.85 -3.20
C PHE A 83 -3.15 4.07 -2.14
N THR A 84 -3.64 4.04 -0.91
CA THR A 84 -3.04 3.24 0.18
C THR A 84 -2.99 1.76 -0.21
N ARG A 85 -4.08 1.22 -0.80
CA ARG A 85 -4.10 -0.15 -1.32
C ARG A 85 -3.11 -0.35 -2.48
N ALA A 86 -3.01 0.61 -3.39
CA ALA A 86 -2.05 0.56 -4.48
C ALA A 86 -0.60 0.55 -3.98
N ALA A 87 -0.28 1.32 -2.93
CA ALA A 87 1.04 1.31 -2.29
C ALA A 87 1.38 -0.07 -1.72
N CYS A 88 0.43 -0.71 -1.03
CA CYS A 88 0.59 -2.10 -0.58
C CYS A 88 0.83 -3.06 -1.75
N PHE A 89 0.02 -2.97 -2.82
CA PHE A 89 0.17 -3.84 -3.99
C PHE A 89 1.51 -3.65 -4.68
N LEU A 90 2.00 -2.41 -4.78
CA LEU A 90 3.30 -2.09 -5.38
C LEU A 90 4.43 -2.76 -4.61
N ALA A 91 4.51 -2.53 -3.30
CA ALA A 91 5.59 -3.06 -2.46
C ALA A 91 5.55 -4.60 -2.41
N VAL A 92 4.37 -5.17 -2.22
CA VAL A 92 4.21 -6.63 -2.21
C VAL A 92 4.58 -7.23 -3.56
N ARG A 93 4.20 -6.58 -4.68
CA ARG A 93 4.56 -7.05 -6.02
C ARG A 93 6.07 -6.99 -6.24
N ALA A 94 6.72 -5.91 -5.82
CA ALA A 94 8.16 -5.74 -5.95
C ALA A 94 8.95 -6.82 -5.17
N ALA A 95 8.42 -7.29 -4.05
CA ALA A 95 9.02 -8.34 -3.23
C ALA A 95 8.81 -9.78 -3.76
N MET A 96 7.96 -9.98 -4.78
CA MET A 96 7.70 -11.30 -5.34
C MET A 96 8.92 -11.76 -6.15
N GLY A 97 9.52 -12.88 -5.75
CA GLY A 97 10.67 -13.47 -6.45
C GLY A 97 10.30 -14.32 -7.66
N VAL A 98 9.03 -14.27 -8.08
CA VAL A 98 8.48 -15.07 -9.17
C VAL A 98 7.66 -14.17 -10.09
N GLU A 99 7.69 -14.47 -11.39
CA GLU A 99 6.85 -13.77 -12.35
C GLU A 99 5.38 -14.20 -12.18
N LEU A 100 4.53 -13.24 -11.82
CA LEU A 100 3.11 -13.45 -11.57
C LEU A 100 2.28 -12.79 -12.68
N PRO A 101 1.22 -13.43 -13.19
CA PRO A 101 0.30 -12.76 -14.09
C PRO A 101 -0.29 -11.48 -13.46
N HIS A 102 -0.41 -10.43 -14.26
CA HIS A 102 -0.92 -9.14 -13.78
C HIS A 102 -2.45 -9.10 -13.82
N ASN A 103 -3.11 -9.54 -12.75
CA ASN A 103 -4.56 -9.45 -12.59
C ASN A 103 -4.97 -9.43 -11.10
N ALA A 104 -6.27 -9.29 -10.84
CA ALA A 104 -6.85 -9.16 -9.50
C ALA A 104 -6.69 -10.40 -8.61
N GLY A 105 -6.33 -11.57 -9.14
CA GLY A 105 -6.01 -12.76 -8.35
C GLY A 105 -4.87 -12.51 -7.35
N PHE A 106 -3.91 -11.66 -7.70
CA PHE A 106 -2.81 -11.27 -6.84
C PHE A 106 -3.23 -10.52 -5.56
N ALA A 107 -4.34 -9.78 -5.61
CA ALA A 107 -4.79 -9.00 -4.46
C ALA A 107 -5.54 -9.85 -3.42
N ARG A 108 -5.99 -11.05 -3.78
CA ARG A 108 -6.80 -11.92 -2.91
C ARG A 108 -6.11 -12.38 -1.61
N PRO A 109 -4.80 -12.70 -1.58
CA PRO A 109 -4.10 -13.00 -0.32
C PRO A 109 -3.73 -11.76 0.52
N LEU A 110 -4.09 -10.55 0.08
CA LEU A 110 -3.71 -9.30 0.74
C LEU A 110 -4.92 -8.68 1.44
N ARG A 111 -4.94 -8.75 2.77
CA ARG A 111 -5.98 -8.11 3.60
C ARG A 111 -5.47 -6.76 4.07
N ILE A 112 -6.03 -5.68 3.54
CA ILE A 112 -5.57 -4.32 3.84
C ILE A 112 -6.67 -3.59 4.61
N HIS A 113 -6.40 -3.31 5.88
CA HIS A 113 -7.26 -2.52 6.76
C HIS A 113 -6.72 -1.09 6.87
N VAL A 114 -7.55 -0.11 6.49
CA VAL A 114 -7.22 1.32 6.60
C VAL A 114 -8.40 2.02 7.29
N PRO A 115 -8.25 2.42 8.57
CA PRO A 115 -9.34 3.04 9.31
C PRO A 115 -9.83 4.32 8.62
N GLU A 116 -11.15 4.46 8.49
CA GLU A 116 -11.77 5.66 7.94
C GLU A 116 -11.57 6.87 8.87
N GLY A 117 -11.41 8.06 8.30
CA GLY A 117 -11.12 9.29 9.03
C GLY A 117 -9.63 9.53 9.27
N THR A 118 -8.75 8.67 8.73
CA THR A 118 -7.29 8.84 8.76
C THR A 118 -6.81 9.62 7.54
N ILE A 119 -5.56 10.10 7.58
CA ILE A 119 -4.90 10.71 6.42
C ILE A 119 -4.83 9.74 5.22
N LEU A 120 -4.93 8.44 5.44
CA LEU A 120 -4.88 7.39 4.41
C LEU A 120 -6.24 6.82 3.98
N ASN A 121 -7.33 7.28 4.61
CA ASN A 121 -8.71 6.97 4.23
C ASN A 121 -9.63 8.09 4.74
N PRO A 122 -9.52 9.30 4.18
CA PRO A 122 -10.25 10.47 4.65
C PRO A 122 -11.74 10.39 4.34
N ARG A 123 -12.56 11.02 5.18
CA ARG A 123 -13.99 11.26 4.90
C ARG A 123 -14.18 12.53 4.09
N GLU A 124 -15.19 12.54 3.23
CA GLU A 124 -15.70 13.77 2.64
C GLU A 124 -16.04 14.77 3.77
N PRO A 125 -15.68 16.07 3.66
CA PRO A 125 -15.13 16.79 2.50
C PRO A 125 -13.61 17.07 2.55
N ALA A 126 -12.78 16.18 3.12
CA ALA A 126 -11.34 16.43 3.19
C ALA A 126 -10.69 16.62 1.81
N ALA A 127 -9.75 17.55 1.74
CA ALA A 127 -9.02 17.87 0.52
C ALA A 127 -7.97 16.80 0.20
N VAL A 128 -7.93 16.37 -1.07
CA VAL A 128 -7.05 15.29 -1.57
C VAL A 128 -6.23 15.70 -2.80
N ALA A 129 -6.16 17.00 -3.12
CA ALA A 129 -5.51 17.50 -4.33
C ALA A 129 -3.98 17.23 -4.36
N ALA A 130 -3.35 17.26 -3.18
CA ALA A 130 -1.91 17.00 -3.00
C ALA A 130 -1.62 15.62 -2.38
N ARG A 131 -2.57 14.68 -2.51
CA ARG A 131 -2.51 13.30 -1.99
C ARG A 131 -1.21 12.53 -2.30
N ALA A 132 -0.48 12.91 -3.36
CA ALA A 132 0.76 12.23 -3.73
C ALA A 132 1.79 12.27 -2.58
N LEU A 133 1.84 13.37 -1.81
CA LEU A 133 2.80 13.56 -0.72
C LEU A 133 2.66 12.47 0.35
N ALA A 134 1.44 12.23 0.86
CA ALA A 134 1.22 11.15 1.82
C ALA A 134 1.27 9.76 1.16
N ALA A 135 0.92 9.64 -0.13
CA ALA A 135 1.02 8.37 -0.85
C ALA A 135 2.46 7.85 -0.98
N TYR A 136 3.44 8.72 -1.27
CA TYR A 136 4.86 8.33 -1.34
C TYR A 136 5.38 7.88 0.03
N ARG A 137 5.10 8.66 1.09
CA ARG A 137 5.43 8.25 2.47
C ARG A 137 4.78 6.93 2.86
N THR A 138 3.57 6.65 2.37
CA THR A 138 2.90 5.34 2.57
C THR A 138 3.66 4.21 1.89
N VAL A 139 4.14 4.39 0.65
CA VAL A 139 4.97 3.38 -0.04
C VAL A 139 6.22 3.09 0.78
N ASN A 140 6.93 4.12 1.26
CA ASN A 140 8.08 3.95 2.13
C ASN A 140 7.75 3.22 3.42
N THR A 141 6.62 3.53 4.06
CA THR A 141 6.18 2.85 5.27
C THR A 141 5.98 1.35 5.02
N VAL A 142 5.36 1.00 3.88
CA VAL A 142 5.17 -0.40 3.50
C VAL A 142 6.50 -1.08 3.20
N ILE A 143 7.38 -0.43 2.43
CA ILE A 143 8.71 -0.95 2.11
C ILE A 143 9.52 -1.19 3.40
N GLY A 144 9.52 -0.23 4.32
CA GLY A 144 10.20 -0.34 5.61
C GLY A 144 9.67 -1.46 6.48
N ALA A 145 8.36 -1.70 6.49
CA ALA A 145 7.77 -2.87 7.16
C ALA A 145 8.21 -4.18 6.51
N MET A 146 8.18 -4.27 5.18
CA MET A 146 8.56 -5.47 4.43
C MET A 146 10.06 -5.79 4.54
N ALA A 147 10.91 -4.77 4.58
CA ALA A 147 12.35 -4.93 4.72
C ALA A 147 12.77 -5.66 6.01
N GLN A 148 11.90 -5.71 7.03
CA GLN A 148 12.16 -6.45 8.27
C GLN A 148 12.14 -7.97 8.10
N PHE A 149 11.48 -8.50 7.05
CA PHE A 149 11.32 -9.95 6.86
C PHE A 149 11.64 -10.46 5.45
N VAL A 150 11.71 -9.58 4.45
CA VAL A 150 12.22 -9.90 3.10
C VAL A 150 13.28 -8.89 2.62
N PRO A 151 14.32 -8.59 3.43
CA PRO A 151 15.28 -7.51 3.16
C PRO A 151 15.96 -7.59 1.79
N GLU A 152 16.37 -8.78 1.37
CA GLU A 152 17.09 -9.02 0.10
C GLU A 152 16.26 -8.70 -1.16
N ARG A 153 14.95 -8.47 -1.00
CA ARG A 153 14.02 -8.16 -2.09
C ARG A 153 13.42 -6.77 -1.98
N MET A 154 13.81 -6.02 -0.95
CA MET A 154 13.34 -4.67 -0.74
C MET A 154 14.44 -3.67 -1.05
N MET A 155 14.06 -2.59 -1.71
CA MET A 155 14.90 -1.40 -1.76
C MET A 155 14.88 -0.69 -0.41
N ALA A 156 15.93 0.08 -0.12
CA ALA A 156 15.87 1.06 0.97
C ALA A 156 14.77 2.09 0.66
N GLY A 157 14.14 2.64 1.70
CA GLY A 157 13.18 3.74 1.53
C GLY A 157 13.84 4.93 0.84
N ASP A 158 13.10 5.57 -0.07
CA ASP A 158 13.56 6.80 -0.72
C ASP A 158 13.25 8.03 0.16
N ASP A 159 13.49 9.24 -0.36
CA ASP A 159 13.14 10.52 0.30
C ASP A 159 11.68 10.55 0.82
N GLY A 160 10.77 9.85 0.14
CA GLY A 160 9.37 9.70 0.55
C GLY A 160 8.50 10.85 0.12
N GLY A 161 8.97 11.65 -0.85
CA GLY A 161 8.29 12.83 -1.33
C GLY A 161 8.56 13.13 -2.80
N ASN A 162 7.75 14.02 -3.35
CA ASN A 162 7.94 14.60 -4.67
C ASN A 162 8.04 16.13 -4.56
N ALA A 163 9.04 16.72 -5.17
CA ALA A 163 9.10 18.17 -5.34
C ALA A 163 8.35 18.58 -6.62
N LEU A 164 7.18 19.20 -6.47
CA LEU A 164 6.42 19.75 -7.60
C LEU A 164 6.40 21.27 -7.53
N ILE A 165 6.97 21.93 -8.54
CA ILE A 165 6.87 23.38 -8.74
C ILE A 165 5.92 23.61 -9.91
N THR A 166 4.78 24.27 -9.64
CA THR A 166 3.83 24.67 -10.68
C THR A 166 3.86 26.18 -10.83
N SER A 167 4.13 26.68 -12.03
CA SER A 167 3.99 28.10 -12.38
C SER A 167 2.84 28.26 -13.38
N ALA A 168 1.98 29.24 -13.13
CA ALA A 168 0.92 29.63 -14.05
C ALA A 168 1.01 31.14 -14.29
N GLY A 169 1.13 31.52 -15.56
CA GLY A 169 1.07 32.91 -16.03
C GLY A 169 -0.35 33.31 -16.40
N ARG A 170 -0.59 34.61 -16.51
CA ARG A 170 -1.87 35.18 -16.94
C ARG A 170 -1.87 35.42 -18.44
#